data_AF-A0A966FFH7-F1
#
_entry.id   AF-A0A966FFH7-F1
#
_cell.length_a   1.000
_cell.length_b   1.000
_cell.length_c   1.000
_cell.angle_alpha   90.00
_cell.angle_beta   90.00
_cell.angle_gamma   90.00
#
_symmetry.space_group_name_H-M   'P 1'
#
loop_
_entity.id
_entity.type
_entity.pdbx_description
1 polymer ?
#
loop_
_entity_poly.entity_id
_entity_poly.type
_entity_poly.pdbx_seq_one_letter_code
_entity_poly.pdbx_strand_id
1 'polypeptide(L)'
;RPLFVLLDATWSEACKMFRKSPYLNHLPVLSLHPEQASSYRLRRSSRSDHFCTSEVGALCLALAGEPHAAQVLNAYLDVFTNHYLQAKNQQPLDWNDAAHQRLQALCS
;
A
#
# COMPACT_ATOMS: atom_id res chain seq x y z
N ARG A 1 7.40 11.54 -17.59
CA ARG A 1 6.85 11.20 -16.25
C ARG A 1 5.83 10.07 -16.45
N PRO A 2 5.93 8.94 -15.74
CA PRO A 2 5.00 7.82 -15.89
C PRO A 2 3.62 8.15 -15.29
N LEU A 3 2.55 7.56 -15.85
CA LEU A 3 1.20 7.54 -15.28
C LEU A 3 0.90 6.13 -14.80
N PHE A 4 0.57 5.98 -13.52
CA PHE A 4 0.09 4.71 -12.97
C PHE A 4 -1.43 4.75 -12.82
N VAL A 5 -2.08 3.67 -13.25
CA VAL A 5 -3.51 3.43 -13.03
C VAL A 5 -3.63 2.25 -12.08
N LEU A 6 -4.14 2.48 -10.87
CA LEU A 6 -4.33 1.46 -9.85
C LEU A 6 -5.83 1.12 -9.77
N LEU A 7 -6.16 -0.17 -9.80
CA LEU A 7 -7.53 -0.64 -9.57
C LEU A 7 -7.68 -0.98 -8.09
N ASP A 8 -8.40 -0.14 -7.34
CA ASP A 8 -8.62 -0.35 -5.91
C ASP A 8 -9.76 -1.33 -5.66
N ALA A 9 -9.41 -2.58 -5.37
CA ALA A 9 -10.35 -3.63 -4.98
C ALA A 9 -9.60 -4.80 -4.33
N THR A 10 -10.32 -5.85 -3.93
CA THR A 10 -9.64 -7.13 -3.66
C THR A 10 -8.97 -7.64 -4.94
N TRP A 11 -7.92 -8.46 -4.82
CA TRP A 11 -7.20 -9.01 -5.99
C TRP A 11 -8.13 -9.69 -7.01
N SER A 12 -9.11 -10.46 -6.55
CA SER A 12 -10.09 -11.09 -7.45
C SER A 12 -10.97 -10.06 -8.17
N GLU A 13 -11.38 -9.01 -7.47
CA GLU A 13 -12.22 -7.95 -8.02
C GLU A 13 -11.45 -7.04 -8.98
N ALA A 14 -10.20 -6.68 -8.66
CA ALA A 14 -9.33 -5.91 -9.56
C ALA A 14 -9.11 -6.67 -10.88
N CYS A 15 -8.84 -7.98 -10.83
CA CYS A 15 -8.77 -8.82 -12.02
C CYS A 15 -10.08 -8.85 -12.82
N LYS A 16 -11.24 -8.87 -12.14
CA LYS A 16 -12.55 -8.78 -12.80
C LYS A 16 -12.78 -7.41 -13.43
N MET A 17 -12.41 -6.32 -12.74
CA MET A 17 -12.51 -4.95 -13.23
C MET A 17 -11.67 -4.76 -14.50
N PHE A 18 -10.42 -5.23 -14.50
CA PHE A 18 -9.53 -5.21 -15.66
C PHE A 18 -10.16 -5.95 -16.85
N ARG A 19 -10.57 -7.21 -16.65
CA ARG A 19 -11.27 -8.01 -17.68
C ARG A 19 -12.53 -7.35 -18.23
N LYS A 20 -13.28 -6.63 -17.40
CA LYS A 20 -14.52 -5.93 -17.76
C LYS A 20 -14.29 -4.53 -18.34
N SER A 21 -13.04 -4.09 -18.45
CA SER A 21 -12.67 -2.78 -18.96
C SER A 21 -11.84 -2.94 -20.24
N PRO A 22 -12.44 -3.26 -21.40
CA PRO A 22 -11.70 -3.46 -22.65
C PRO A 22 -10.82 -2.29 -23.06
N TYR A 23 -11.19 -1.08 -22.64
CA TYR A 23 -10.40 0.13 -22.85
C TYR A 23 -9.05 0.11 -22.11
N LEU A 24 -8.82 -0.77 -21.13
CA LEU A 24 -7.53 -0.93 -20.45
C LEU A 24 -6.60 -1.94 -21.16
N ASN A 25 -7.11 -2.75 -22.09
CA ASN A 25 -6.35 -3.86 -22.69
C ASN A 25 -5.12 -3.42 -23.49
N HIS A 26 -5.10 -2.18 -23.96
CA HIS A 26 -3.98 -1.63 -24.72
C HIS A 26 -2.88 -1.03 -23.83
N LEU A 27 -3.13 -0.89 -22.52
CA LEU A 27 -2.16 -0.36 -21.59
C LEU A 27 -1.21 -1.46 -21.11
N PRO A 28 0.09 -1.16 -20.93
CA PRO A 28 1.03 -2.12 -20.36
C PRO A 28 0.64 -2.46 -18.92
N VAL A 29 0.69 -3.75 -18.57
CA VAL A 29 0.47 -4.23 -17.21
C VAL A 29 1.81 -4.32 -16.49
N LEU A 30 1.92 -3.64 -15.35
CA LEU A 30 3.10 -3.67 -14.51
C LEU A 30 3.03 -4.86 -13.54
N SER A 31 3.95 -5.81 -13.68
CA SER A 31 4.16 -6.88 -12.71
C SER A 31 5.12 -6.40 -11.62
N LEU A 32 4.63 -6.34 -10.38
CA LEU A 32 5.46 -6.03 -9.21
C LEU A 32 5.94 -7.34 -8.58
N HIS A 33 7.25 -7.48 -8.46
CA HIS A 33 7.90 -8.61 -7.77
C HIS A 33 8.70 -8.09 -6.57
N PRO A 34 8.04 -7.57 -5.53
CA PRO A 34 8.73 -7.19 -4.32
C PRO A 34 9.34 -8.43 -3.65
N GLU A 35 10.61 -8.33 -3.27
CA GLU A 35 11.28 -9.37 -2.47
C GLU A 35 10.72 -9.46 -1.04
N GLN A 36 10.00 -8.42 -0.61
CA GLN A 36 9.44 -8.29 0.72
C GLN A 36 7.97 -8.70 0.73
N ALA A 37 7.57 -9.51 1.71
CA ALA A 37 6.17 -9.83 1.96
C ALA A 37 5.37 -8.58 2.36
N SER A 38 4.08 -8.56 2.05
CA SER A 38 3.16 -7.50 2.46
C SER A 38 3.18 -7.30 3.99
N SER A 39 3.32 -6.04 4.43
CA SER A 39 3.26 -5.64 5.83
C SER A 39 1.84 -5.35 6.29
N TYR A 40 0.84 -5.50 5.42
CA TYR A 40 -0.55 -5.16 5.69
C TYR A 40 -1.25 -6.19 6.60
N ARG A 41 -1.27 -5.88 7.91
CA ARG A 41 -1.73 -6.79 8.98
C ARG A 41 -3.25 -6.86 9.17
N LEU A 42 -4.04 -6.10 8.41
CA LEU A 42 -5.50 -6.01 8.64
C LEU A 42 -6.30 -7.16 8.03
N ARG A 43 -5.74 -7.94 7.09
CA ARG A 43 -6.43 -9.09 6.48
C ARG A 43 -6.24 -10.37 7.32
N ARG A 44 -7.31 -11.19 7.38
CA ARG A 44 -7.33 -12.49 8.07
C ARG A 44 -6.58 -13.60 7.31
N SER A 45 -6.46 -13.53 5.99
CA SER A 45 -5.76 -14.50 5.15
C SER A 45 -4.56 -13.84 4.46
N SER A 46 -3.38 -13.96 5.05
CA SER A 46 -2.13 -13.44 4.48
C SER A 46 -1.62 -14.39 3.40
N ARG A 47 -2.01 -14.16 2.14
CA ARG A 47 -1.06 -14.45 1.06
C ARG A 47 -0.06 -13.31 1.10
N SER A 48 1.18 -13.61 1.46
CA SER A 48 2.30 -12.66 1.58
C SER A 48 2.49 -11.82 0.32
N ASP A 49 2.04 -12.33 -0.82
CA ASP A 49 2.32 -11.76 -2.14
C ASP A 49 1.18 -10.83 -2.61
N HIS A 50 0.16 -10.60 -1.78
CA HIS A 50 -1.04 -9.83 -2.09
C HIS A 50 -1.04 -8.47 -1.37
N PHE A 51 -0.24 -7.54 -1.88
CA PHE A 51 -0.17 -6.14 -1.43
C PHE A 51 -1.54 -5.45 -1.45
N CYS A 52 -1.73 -4.52 -0.52
CA CYS A 52 -2.82 -3.55 -0.56
C CYS A 52 -2.51 -2.41 -1.55
N THR A 53 -3.53 -1.62 -1.90
CA THR A 53 -3.40 -0.51 -2.86
C THR A 53 -2.33 0.50 -2.45
N SER A 54 -2.18 0.78 -1.15
CA SER A 54 -1.15 1.69 -0.63
C SER A 54 0.27 1.16 -0.84
N GLU A 55 0.51 -0.13 -0.59
CA GLU A 55 1.82 -0.76 -0.81
C GLU A 55 2.17 -0.78 -2.30
N VAL A 56 1.21 -1.11 -3.17
CA VAL A 56 1.37 -1.04 -4.63
C VAL A 56 1.72 0.39 -5.05
N GLY A 57 1.04 1.39 -4.49
CA GLY A 57 1.35 2.81 -4.72
C GLY A 57 2.78 3.18 -4.33
N ALA A 58 3.25 2.72 -3.16
CA ALA A 58 4.62 2.98 -2.70
C ALA A 58 5.66 2.32 -3.63
N LEU A 59 5.42 1.09 -4.08
CA LEU A 59 6.28 0.42 -5.07
C LEU A 59 6.33 1.19 -6.39
N CYS A 60 5.19 1.68 -6.88
CA CYS A 60 5.12 2.51 -8.09
C CYS A 60 5.91 3.83 -7.93
N LEU A 61 5.83 4.49 -6.77
CA LEU A 61 6.60 5.70 -6.48
C LEU A 61 8.11 5.42 -6.51
N ALA A 62 8.56 4.33 -5.88
CA ALA A 62 9.97 3.93 -5.90
C ALA A 62 10.45 3.65 -7.33
N LEU A 63 9.68 2.90 -8.12
CA LEU A 63 9.98 2.61 -9.53
C LEU A 63 10.00 3.88 -10.40
N ALA A 64 9.25 4.91 -10.03
CA ALA A 64 9.24 6.20 -10.72
C ALA A 64 10.42 7.11 -10.36
N GLY A 65 11.33 6.65 -9.48
CA GLY A 65 12.46 7.44 -9.00
C GLY A 65 12.12 8.36 -7.83
N GLU A 66 11.02 8.10 -7.12
CA GLU A 66 10.55 8.87 -5.96
C GLU A 66 10.66 8.04 -4.66
N PRO A 67 11.87 7.61 -4.24
CA PRO A 67 12.05 6.72 -3.10
C PRO A 67 11.60 7.35 -1.77
N HIS A 68 11.74 8.66 -1.62
CA HIS A 68 11.30 9.37 -0.42
C HIS A 68 9.77 9.34 -0.29
N ALA A 69 9.04 9.65 -1.37
CA ALA A 69 7.58 9.58 -1.36
C ALA A 69 7.08 8.15 -1.10
N ALA A 70 7.77 7.13 -1.65
CA ALA A 70 7.49 5.73 -1.35
C ALA A 70 7.66 5.40 0.14
N GLN A 71 8.74 5.89 0.77
CA GLN A 71 8.98 5.70 2.21
C GLN A 71 7.93 6.38 3.08
N VAL A 72 7.54 7.61 2.75
CA VAL A 72 6.48 8.36 3.45
C VAL A 72 5.16 7.59 3.36
N LEU A 73 4.78 7.10 2.19
CA LEU A 73 3.54 6.34 2.01
C LEU A 73 3.54 5.02 2.79
N ASN A 74 4.67 4.33 2.83
CA ASN A 74 4.83 3.13 3.67
C ASN A 74 4.71 3.45 5.17
N ALA A 75 5.36 4.52 5.65
CA ALA A 75 5.28 4.93 7.04
C ALA A 75 3.84 5.36 7.43
N TYR A 76 3.12 6.00 6.51
CA TYR A 76 1.72 6.34 6.70
C TYR A 76 0.83 5.09 6.85
N LEU A 77 1.07 4.06 6.03
CA LEU A 77 0.36 2.78 6.15
C LEU A 77 0.63 2.08 7.49
N ASP A 78 1.86 2.15 8.00
CA ASP A 78 2.21 1.62 9.32
C ASP A 78 1.39 2.30 10.42
N VAL A 79 1.33 3.65 10.41
CA VAL A 79 0.53 4.45 11.35
C VAL A 79 -0.95 4.08 11.25
N PHE A 80 -1.51 4.04 10.04
CA PHE A 80 -2.90 3.66 9.81
C PHE A 80 -3.21 2.26 10.36
N THR A 81 -2.33 1.30 10.09
CA THR A 81 -2.50 -0.09 10.53
C THR A 81 -2.47 -0.19 12.06
N ASN A 82 -1.53 0.49 12.71
CA ASN A 82 -1.43 0.53 14.18
C ASN A 82 -2.69 1.12 14.81
N HIS A 83 -3.11 2.30 14.34
CA HIS A 83 -4.30 2.99 14.85
C HIS A 83 -5.57 2.18 14.64
N TYR A 84 -5.73 1.56 13.48
CA TYR A 84 -6.88 0.70 13.21
C TYR A 84 -6.94 -0.48 14.19
N LEU A 85 -5.80 -1.13 14.47
CA LEU A 85 -5.75 -2.26 15.40
C LEU A 85 -6.02 -1.83 16.85
N GLN A 86 -5.48 -0.70 17.30
CA GLN A 86 -5.76 -0.13 18.62
C GLN A 86 -7.24 0.19 18.77
N ALA A 87 -7.83 0.90 17.80
CA ALA A 87 -9.25 1.25 17.80
C ALA A 87 -10.14 -0.01 17.83
N LYS A 88 -9.82 -1.01 17.02
CA LYS A 88 -10.53 -2.30 17.01
C LYS A 88 -10.47 -3.03 18.36
N ASN A 89 -9.35 -2.88 19.09
CA ASN A 89 -9.15 -3.46 20.42
C ASN A 89 -9.56 -2.52 21.57
N GLN A 90 -10.20 -1.37 21.26
CA GLN A 90 -10.61 -0.36 22.24
C GLN A 90 -9.46 0.17 23.10
N GLN A 91 -8.26 0.22 22.53
CA GLN A 91 -7.08 0.77 23.17
C GLN A 91 -6.92 2.26 22.79
N PRO A 92 -6.40 3.10 23.70
CA PRO A 92 -6.11 4.50 23.38
C PRO A 92 -5.02 4.59 22.30
N LEU A 93 -5.07 5.67 21.53
CA LEU A 93 -4.03 5.98 20.55
C LEU A 93 -2.76 6.46 21.25
N ASP A 94 -1.60 6.00 20.77
CA ASP A 94 -0.29 6.49 21.19
C ASP A 94 0.35 7.31 20.06
N TRP A 95 0.29 8.63 20.19
CA TRP A 95 0.86 9.58 19.23
C TRP A 95 2.39 9.61 19.21
N ASN A 96 3.04 8.98 20.18
CA ASN A 96 4.49 8.88 20.29
C ASN A 96 5.00 7.48 19.95
N ASP A 97 4.16 6.62 19.36
CA ASP A 97 4.59 5.28 18.96
C ASP A 97 5.67 5.32 17.87
N ALA A 98 6.35 4.18 17.67
CA ALA A 98 7.43 4.09 16.70
C ALA A 98 6.98 4.41 15.25
N ALA A 99 5.71 4.17 14.91
CA ALA A 99 5.19 4.47 13.59
C ALA A 99 5.04 5.99 13.37
N HIS A 100 4.56 6.73 14.38
CA HIS A 100 4.49 8.19 14.33
C HIS A 100 5.86 8.83 14.26
N GLN A 101 6.79 8.37 15.11
CA GLN A 101 8.16 8.90 15.11
C GLN A 101 8.82 8.71 13.74
N ARG A 102 8.65 7.53 13.13
CA ARG A 102 9.14 7.24 11.78
C ARG A 102 8.52 8.16 10.73
N LEU A 103 7.19 8.32 10.76
CA LEU A 103 6.50 9.19 9.79
C LEU A 103 6.94 10.65 9.94
N GLN A 104 7.04 11.15 11.17
CA GLN A 104 7.49 12.52 11.45
C GLN A 104 8.93 12.76 10.94
N ALA A 105 9.84 11.83 11.19
CA ALA A 105 11.23 11.92 10.73
C ALA A 105 11.37 11.91 9.19
N LEU A 106 10.38 11.37 8.47
CA LEU A 106 10.34 11.41 7.01
C LEU A 106 9.66 12.66 6.46
N CYS A 107 8.85 13.37 7.25
CA CYS A 107 8.14 14.57 6.82
C CYS A 107 8.82 15.89 7.23
N SER A 108 9.89 15.81 8.03
CA SER A 108 10.73 16.93 8.47
C SER A 108 11.80 17.28 7.44
#